data_AF-A0A3M1KQK1-F1
#
_entry.id   AF-A0A3M1KQK1-F1
#
_cell.length_a   1.000
_cell.length_b   1.000
_cell.length_c   1.000
_cell.angle_alpha   90.00
_cell.angle_beta   90.00
_cell.angle_gamma   90.00
#
_symmetry.space_group_name_H-M   'P 1'
#
loop_
_entity.id
_entity.type
_entity.pdbx_description
1 polymer ?
#
loop_
_entity_poly.entity_id
_entity_poly.type
_entity_poly.pdbx_seq_one_letter_code
_entity_poly.pdbx_strand_id
1 'polypeptide(L)'
;MQAKTKLALLLWVLPLSLSAQLVQWNLNGSTLPSFTAPDISGSEALFGSGVGNQTFVSDNDGNNPGAYSGNSWETGPARNPDEYFQVCISATTGTLDLTNITFEERRSGTGPRTLEIRYSNDNFTNDDNFIGSVTLPDTTLWRTQSFPLTISNETDICFRIYGYNAEAPQGT
;
A
#
# COMPACT_ATOMS: atom_id res chain seq x y z
N MET A 1 -21.00 -21.68 62.48
CA MET A 1 -21.57 -20.93 61.32
C MET A 1 -20.40 -20.58 60.42
N GLN A 2 -20.13 -21.35 59.37
CA GLN A 2 -18.96 -21.19 58.48
C GLN A 2 -19.44 -20.86 57.06
N ALA A 3 -19.16 -19.65 56.59
CA ALA A 3 -19.50 -19.21 55.25
C ALA A 3 -18.48 -19.76 54.25
N LYS A 4 -18.95 -20.54 53.28
CA LYS A 4 -18.15 -21.03 52.14
C LYS A 4 -18.20 -20.00 51.03
N THR A 5 -17.13 -19.22 50.87
CA THR A 5 -16.96 -18.32 49.73
C THR A 5 -16.55 -19.13 48.50
N LYS A 6 -17.41 -19.19 47.49
CA LYS A 6 -17.09 -19.80 46.19
C LYS A 6 -16.38 -18.75 45.34
N LEU A 7 -15.13 -19.02 44.96
CA LEU A 7 -14.38 -18.23 43.99
C LEU A 7 -14.82 -18.65 42.59
N ALA A 8 -15.41 -17.72 41.84
CA ALA A 8 -15.72 -17.91 40.42
C ALA A 8 -14.59 -17.32 39.58
N LEU A 9 -13.95 -18.15 38.75
CA LEU A 9 -12.93 -17.75 37.80
C LEU A 9 -13.63 -17.47 36.45
N LEU A 10 -13.67 -16.21 36.04
CA LEU A 10 -14.20 -15.79 34.73
C LEU A 10 -13.04 -15.77 33.73
N LEU A 11 -12.97 -16.76 32.84
CA LEU A 11 -12.02 -16.75 31.72
C LEU A 11 -12.56 -15.83 30.61
N TRP A 12 -11.91 -14.69 30.41
CA TRP A 12 -12.13 -13.80 29.28
C TRP A 12 -11.28 -14.31 28.11
N VAL A 13 -11.90 -14.99 27.14
CA VAL A 13 -11.24 -15.37 25.89
C VAL A 13 -11.24 -14.14 24.99
N LEU A 14 -10.11 -13.42 24.92
CA LEU A 14 -9.92 -12.40 23.89
C LEU A 14 -9.81 -13.10 22.52
N PRO A 15 -10.60 -12.70 21.50
CA PRO A 15 -10.35 -13.16 20.15
C PRO A 15 -9.03 -12.55 19.66
N LEU A 16 -8.00 -13.39 19.49
CA LEU A 16 -6.84 -13.02 18.66
C LEU A 16 -7.28 -13.08 17.19
N SER A 17 -7.36 -11.94 16.52
CA SER A 17 -7.42 -11.89 15.06
C SER A 17 -6.02 -12.09 14.49
N LEU A 18 -5.76 -13.25 13.87
CA LEU A 18 -4.58 -13.45 13.05
C LEU A 18 -4.83 -12.83 11.68
N SER A 19 -4.05 -11.81 11.29
CA SER A 19 -4.00 -11.31 9.92
C SER A 19 -2.93 -12.07 9.14
N ALA A 20 -3.30 -12.73 8.05
CA ALA A 20 -2.35 -13.39 7.15
C ALA A 20 -1.91 -12.44 6.03
N GLN A 21 -0.66 -12.58 5.57
CA GLN A 21 -0.20 -11.89 4.38
C GLN A 21 -0.78 -12.58 3.15
N LEU A 22 -1.44 -11.82 2.26
CA LEU A 22 -2.08 -12.35 1.06
C LEU A 22 -1.22 -12.20 -0.19
N VAL A 23 -0.50 -11.08 -0.32
CA VAL A 23 0.32 -10.77 -1.48
C VAL A 23 1.44 -9.79 -1.10
N GLN A 24 2.57 -9.84 -1.80
CA GLN A 24 3.70 -8.93 -1.61
C GLN A 24 4.41 -8.62 -2.93
N TRP A 25 4.79 -7.36 -3.11
CA TRP A 25 5.68 -6.91 -4.19
C TRP A 25 6.97 -6.35 -3.57
N ASN A 26 8.11 -7.01 -3.81
CA ASN A 26 9.41 -6.52 -3.36
C ASN A 26 9.98 -5.40 -4.24
N LEU A 27 9.47 -5.23 -5.46
CA LEU A 27 9.87 -4.17 -6.41
C LEU A 27 11.38 -4.09 -6.65
N ASN A 28 12.05 -5.22 -6.53
CA ASN A 28 13.49 -5.37 -6.67
C ASN A 28 13.80 -5.96 -8.05
N GLY A 29 13.84 -5.11 -9.07
CA GLY A 29 14.10 -5.49 -10.45
C GLY A 29 12.95 -6.25 -11.11
N SER A 30 11.83 -6.38 -10.43
CA SER A 30 10.61 -7.00 -10.93
C SER A 30 9.38 -6.27 -10.41
N THR A 31 8.42 -6.09 -11.29
CA THR A 31 7.08 -5.57 -11.03
C THR A 31 6.08 -6.67 -10.68
N LEU A 32 6.47 -7.95 -10.83
CA LEU A 32 5.59 -9.08 -10.52
C LEU A 32 5.47 -9.30 -8.99
N PRO A 33 4.36 -9.88 -8.52
CA PRO A 33 4.25 -10.30 -7.12
C PRO A 33 5.40 -11.25 -6.75
N SER A 34 6.07 -10.95 -5.65
CA SER A 34 7.11 -11.79 -5.06
C SER A 34 6.56 -12.89 -4.15
N PHE A 35 5.32 -12.74 -3.69
CA PHE A 35 4.58 -13.72 -2.92
C PHE A 35 3.08 -13.57 -3.18
N THR A 36 2.37 -14.70 -3.23
CA THR A 36 0.91 -14.79 -3.18
C THR A 36 0.51 -15.96 -2.28
N ALA A 37 -0.49 -15.76 -1.43
CA ALA A 37 -1.12 -16.83 -0.70
C ALA A 37 -1.86 -17.78 -1.67
N PRO A 38 -2.21 -19.01 -1.25
CA PRO A 38 -3.14 -19.84 -2.00
C PRO A 38 -4.43 -19.08 -2.28
N ASP A 39 -5.03 -19.35 -3.44
CA ASP A 39 -6.27 -18.73 -3.89
C ASP A 39 -6.23 -17.20 -4.10
N ILE A 40 -5.04 -16.61 -4.13
CA ILE A 40 -4.83 -15.18 -4.41
C ILE A 40 -3.96 -15.02 -5.65
N SER A 41 -4.31 -14.08 -6.52
CA SER A 41 -3.42 -13.56 -7.55
C SER A 41 -3.15 -12.08 -7.32
N GLY A 42 -1.95 -11.64 -7.70
CA GLY A 42 -1.56 -10.24 -7.73
C GLY A 42 -1.26 -9.80 -9.16
N SER A 43 -1.56 -8.55 -9.50
CA SER A 43 -1.17 -7.98 -10.79
C SER A 43 0.33 -7.68 -10.84
N GLU A 44 0.83 -7.41 -12.04
CA GLU A 44 2.04 -6.62 -12.19
C GLU A 44 1.81 -5.22 -11.58
N ALA A 45 2.82 -4.73 -10.86
CA ALA A 45 2.88 -3.35 -10.39
C ALA A 45 3.17 -2.41 -11.56
N LEU A 46 2.45 -1.30 -11.64
CA LEU A 46 2.60 -0.33 -12.72
C LEU A 46 2.47 1.09 -12.20
N PHE A 47 3.01 2.05 -12.95
CA PHE A 47 2.64 3.45 -12.76
C PHE A 47 1.59 3.87 -13.78
N GLY A 48 0.74 4.84 -13.39
CA GLY A 48 -0.18 5.53 -14.29
C GLY A 48 0.55 6.31 -15.37
N SER A 49 -0.15 6.61 -16.46
CA SER A 49 0.44 7.25 -17.65
C SER A 49 0.93 8.68 -17.42
N GLY A 50 0.54 9.33 -16.32
CA GLY A 50 1.02 10.64 -15.93
C GLY A 50 2.41 10.61 -15.28
N VAL A 51 2.84 9.48 -14.73
CA VAL A 51 4.17 9.32 -14.15
C VAL A 51 5.19 9.22 -15.29
N GLY A 52 6.27 10.00 -15.17
CA GLY A 52 7.32 10.14 -16.17
C GLY A 52 8.22 8.92 -16.32
N ASN A 53 9.53 9.12 -16.23
CA ASN A 53 10.50 8.02 -16.35
C ASN A 53 10.35 7.04 -15.18
N GLN A 54 10.15 5.75 -15.50
CA GLN A 54 9.95 4.67 -14.55
C GLN A 54 11.14 3.72 -14.59
N THR A 55 11.78 3.47 -13.46
CA THR A 55 12.98 2.64 -13.41
C THR A 55 13.17 1.97 -12.06
N PHE A 56 13.91 0.87 -12.05
CA PHE A 56 14.40 0.30 -10.80
C PHE A 56 15.66 1.05 -10.36
N VAL A 57 15.65 1.53 -9.13
CA VAL A 57 16.79 2.23 -8.52
C VAL A 57 17.41 1.34 -7.45
N SER A 58 18.74 1.38 -7.32
CA SER A 58 19.42 0.70 -6.24
C SER A 58 19.08 1.36 -4.90
N ASP A 59 18.99 0.57 -3.84
CA ASP A 59 19.13 1.13 -2.50
C ASP A 59 20.53 1.77 -2.34
N ASN A 60 20.69 2.64 -1.34
CA ASN A 60 22.01 3.22 -1.01
C ASN A 60 23.00 2.16 -0.46
N ASP A 61 22.57 0.90 -0.27
CA ASP A 61 23.38 -0.19 0.29
C ASP A 61 24.05 -1.05 -0.81
N GLY A 62 23.83 -0.72 -2.09
CA GLY A 62 24.69 -1.14 -3.20
C GLY A 62 24.57 -2.60 -3.64
N ASN A 63 23.59 -3.37 -3.15
CA ASN A 63 23.48 -4.80 -3.45
C ASN A 63 22.09 -5.30 -3.89
N ASN A 64 21.11 -4.43 -4.08
CA ASN A 64 19.82 -4.80 -4.70
C ASN A 64 19.22 -3.61 -5.46
N PRO A 65 18.50 -3.83 -6.58
CA PRO A 65 17.45 -2.89 -6.97
C PRO A 65 16.49 -2.71 -5.77
N GLY A 66 16.57 -1.58 -5.09
CA GLY A 66 15.88 -1.37 -3.82
C GLY A 66 14.45 -0.85 -3.96
N ALA A 67 14.11 -0.28 -5.12
CA ALA A 67 12.80 0.34 -5.34
C ALA A 67 12.41 0.39 -6.82
N TYR A 68 11.11 0.41 -7.09
CA TYR A 68 10.56 0.86 -8.35
C TYR A 68 10.17 2.34 -8.23
N SER A 69 10.81 3.19 -9.03
CA SER A 69 10.77 4.64 -8.91
C SER A 69 10.16 5.26 -10.16
N GLY A 70 9.41 6.34 -9.99
CA GLY A 70 8.87 7.19 -11.06
C GLY A 70 9.14 8.66 -10.77
N ASN A 71 9.13 9.53 -11.78
CA ASN A 71 9.21 10.99 -11.61
C ASN A 71 8.02 11.71 -12.28
N SER A 72 8.09 13.03 -12.40
CA SER A 72 7.03 13.88 -12.96
C SER A 72 5.74 13.88 -12.17
N TRP A 73 5.86 13.75 -10.85
CA TRP A 73 4.73 13.92 -9.93
C TRP A 73 4.28 15.38 -9.84
N GLU A 74 2.98 15.59 -9.59
CA GLU A 74 2.31 16.87 -9.55
C GLU A 74 2.93 17.78 -8.47
N THR A 75 3.28 18.99 -8.89
CA THR A 75 3.87 20.02 -8.02
C THR A 75 2.81 20.80 -7.25
N GLY A 76 1.57 20.76 -7.72
CA GLY A 76 0.42 21.35 -7.07
C GLY A 76 -0.12 20.58 -5.86
N PRO A 77 -1.06 21.19 -5.11
CA PRO A 77 -1.61 20.63 -3.88
C PRO A 77 -2.69 19.57 -4.07
N ALA A 78 -3.07 19.27 -5.29
CA ALA A 78 -4.07 18.26 -5.61
C ALA A 78 -3.42 17.12 -6.38
N ARG A 79 -3.87 15.88 -6.17
CA ARG A 79 -3.42 14.74 -6.97
C ARG A 79 -3.80 14.92 -8.44
N ASN A 80 -2.93 14.49 -9.34
CA ASN A 80 -3.29 14.20 -10.72
C ASN A 80 -3.84 12.75 -10.78
N PRO A 81 -5.04 12.51 -11.36
CA PRO A 81 -5.63 11.17 -11.44
C PRO A 81 -4.81 10.16 -12.26
N ASP A 82 -3.89 10.62 -13.11
CA ASP A 82 -3.05 9.77 -13.96
C ASP A 82 -1.67 9.48 -13.34
N GLU A 83 -1.33 10.09 -12.20
CA GLU A 83 -0.04 9.97 -11.52
C GLU A 83 -0.16 9.11 -10.27
N TYR A 84 -0.04 7.80 -10.44
CA TYR A 84 -0.14 6.84 -9.37
C TYR A 84 0.80 5.65 -9.56
N PHE A 85 1.11 4.96 -8.48
CA PHE A 85 1.55 3.57 -8.48
C PHE A 85 0.34 2.66 -8.23
N GLN A 86 0.20 1.56 -8.96
CA GLN A 86 -0.93 0.63 -8.85
C GLN A 86 -0.49 -0.81 -8.69
N VAL A 87 -1.20 -1.52 -7.83
CA VAL A 87 -1.24 -2.98 -7.73
C VAL A 87 -2.68 -3.44 -7.58
N CYS A 88 -3.00 -4.61 -8.10
CA CYS A 88 -4.29 -5.25 -7.89
C CYS A 88 -4.12 -6.63 -7.25
N ILE A 89 -5.09 -7.00 -6.45
CA ILE A 89 -5.24 -8.31 -5.81
C ILE A 89 -6.60 -8.89 -6.20
N SER A 90 -6.61 -10.18 -6.51
CA SER A 90 -7.83 -10.90 -6.83
C SER A 90 -7.89 -12.20 -6.04
N ALA A 91 -9.08 -12.55 -5.54
CA ALA A 91 -9.37 -13.88 -5.05
C ALA A 91 -9.64 -14.79 -6.25
N THR A 92 -8.81 -15.81 -6.46
CA THR A 92 -9.08 -16.81 -7.49
C THR A 92 -10.20 -17.76 -7.07
N THR A 93 -10.42 -17.92 -5.76
CA THR A 93 -11.62 -18.54 -5.19
C THR A 93 -12.07 -17.77 -3.93
N GLY A 94 -13.39 -17.71 -3.69
CA GLY A 94 -13.94 -17.02 -2.51
C GLY A 94 -13.94 -15.49 -2.61
N THR A 95 -13.71 -14.81 -1.50
CA THR A 95 -13.67 -13.34 -1.38
C THR A 95 -12.49 -12.87 -0.54
N LEU A 96 -12.13 -11.61 -0.70
CA LEU A 96 -11.10 -10.88 0.03
C LEU A 96 -11.71 -10.13 1.21
N ASP A 97 -11.07 -10.29 2.37
CA ASP A 97 -11.25 -9.44 3.54
C ASP A 97 -9.90 -8.78 3.86
N LEU A 98 -9.75 -7.51 3.51
CA LEU A 98 -8.50 -6.77 3.65
C LEU A 98 -8.58 -5.85 4.87
N THR A 99 -7.62 -6.01 5.77
CA THR A 99 -7.57 -5.28 7.05
C THR A 99 -6.45 -4.26 7.14
N ASN A 100 -5.44 -4.36 6.27
CA ASN A 100 -4.32 -3.44 6.24
C ASN A 100 -3.58 -3.49 4.89
N ILE A 101 -3.03 -2.36 4.48
CA ILE A 101 -2.00 -2.26 3.45
C ILE A 101 -0.76 -1.62 4.06
N THR A 102 0.40 -2.20 3.79
CA THR A 102 1.71 -1.68 4.22
C THR A 102 2.61 -1.57 3.01
N PHE A 103 3.39 -0.50 2.93
CA PHE A 103 4.42 -0.32 1.91
C PHE A 103 5.58 0.51 2.45
N GLU A 104 6.74 0.36 1.83
CA GLU A 104 7.89 1.21 2.08
C GLU A 104 7.99 2.27 0.98
N GLU A 105 8.32 3.50 1.39
CA GLU A 105 8.50 4.62 0.48
C GLU A 105 9.79 5.37 0.80
N ARG A 106 10.31 6.03 -0.24
CA ARG A 106 11.35 7.03 -0.15
C ARG A 106 11.13 8.04 -1.27
N ARG A 107 11.12 9.32 -0.91
CA ARG A 107 11.21 10.43 -1.87
C ARG A 107 12.65 10.84 -2.14
N SER A 108 12.92 11.37 -3.34
CA SER A 108 14.12 12.17 -3.57
C SER A 108 14.01 13.56 -2.94
N GLY A 109 15.10 14.34 -3.00
CA GLY A 109 15.14 15.67 -2.40
C GLY A 109 14.12 16.66 -2.98
N THR A 110 13.54 16.37 -4.14
CA THR A 110 12.47 17.19 -4.74
C THR A 110 11.20 16.38 -5.06
N GLY A 111 11.12 15.14 -4.59
CA GLY A 111 9.96 14.25 -4.80
C GLY A 111 8.71 14.69 -4.06
N PRO A 112 7.59 13.96 -4.24
CA PRO A 112 6.30 14.23 -3.60
C PRO A 112 6.41 14.51 -2.10
N ARG A 113 5.58 15.43 -1.60
CA ARG A 113 5.44 15.72 -0.16
C ARG A 113 4.15 15.19 0.42
N THR A 114 3.26 14.68 -0.42
CA THR A 114 2.05 13.99 0.02
C THR A 114 1.88 12.70 -0.74
N LEU A 115 1.58 11.62 -0.01
CA LEU A 115 1.04 10.39 -0.58
C LEU A 115 -0.44 10.28 -0.23
N GLU A 116 -1.24 9.81 -1.18
CA GLU A 116 -2.66 9.51 -0.98
C GLU A 116 -2.96 8.11 -1.51
N ILE A 117 -3.64 7.31 -0.70
CA ILE A 117 -3.92 5.91 -1.01
C ILE A 117 -5.43 5.79 -1.24
N ARG A 118 -5.76 5.15 -2.36
CA ARG A 118 -7.13 4.84 -2.75
C ARG A 118 -7.26 3.40 -3.18
N TYR A 119 -8.47 2.89 -3.18
CA TYR A 119 -8.78 1.60 -3.78
C TYR A 119 -10.03 1.66 -4.64
N SER A 120 -10.16 0.67 -5.51
CA SER A 120 -11.33 0.47 -6.35
C SER A 120 -11.60 -1.02 -6.54
N ASN A 121 -12.88 -1.40 -6.62
CA ASN A 121 -13.31 -2.73 -7.08
C ASN A 121 -13.75 -2.75 -8.56
N ASP A 122 -13.61 -1.63 -9.29
CA ASP A 122 -14.07 -1.50 -10.68
C ASP A 122 -13.02 -0.89 -11.64
N ASN A 123 -11.74 -1.08 -11.31
CA ASN A 123 -10.59 -0.52 -12.04
C ASN A 123 -10.61 1.01 -12.16
N PHE A 124 -11.16 1.68 -11.15
CA PHE A 124 -11.29 3.14 -11.07
C PHE A 124 -12.14 3.75 -12.18
N THR A 125 -13.17 3.02 -12.61
CA THR A 125 -14.11 3.50 -13.64
C THR A 125 -15.19 4.38 -13.00
N ASN A 126 -15.77 3.92 -11.89
CA ASN A 126 -16.78 4.62 -11.11
C ASN A 126 -16.45 4.63 -9.61
N ASP A 127 -15.52 3.78 -9.17
CA ASP A 127 -15.12 3.63 -7.78
C ASP A 127 -13.71 4.19 -7.52
N ASP A 128 -13.59 5.11 -6.56
CA ASP A 128 -12.31 5.76 -6.20
C ASP A 128 -12.27 6.04 -4.69
N ASN A 129 -12.33 4.97 -3.89
CA ASN A 129 -12.46 5.05 -2.44
C ASN A 129 -11.19 5.56 -1.77
N PHE A 130 -11.31 6.62 -0.99
CA PHE A 130 -10.21 7.17 -0.19
C PHE A 130 -9.92 6.31 1.04
N ILE A 131 -8.66 5.92 1.23
CA ILE A 131 -8.19 5.22 2.43
C ILE A 131 -7.55 6.21 3.40
N GLY A 132 -6.63 7.03 2.91
CA GLY A 132 -5.86 7.93 3.74
C GLY A 132 -4.80 8.70 2.95
N SER A 133 -4.20 9.67 3.62
CA SER A 133 -3.05 10.41 3.10
C SER A 133 -2.01 10.65 4.18
N VAL A 134 -0.78 10.86 3.76
CA VAL A 134 0.35 11.16 4.64
C VAL A 134 1.19 12.28 4.04
N THR A 135 1.55 13.27 4.86
CA THR A 135 2.55 14.28 4.52
C THR A 135 3.94 13.73 4.84
N LEU A 136 4.81 13.70 3.84
CA LEU A 136 6.18 13.23 3.97
C LEU A 136 7.08 14.34 4.54
N PRO A 137 7.93 14.02 5.53
CA PRO A 137 9.00 14.91 5.98
C PRO A 137 9.96 15.29 4.85
N ASP A 138 10.66 16.41 5.02
CA ASP A 138 11.64 16.89 4.03
C ASP A 138 12.98 16.16 4.15
N THR A 139 12.94 14.83 4.04
CA THR A 139 14.12 13.99 4.10
C THR A 139 14.02 12.87 3.06
N THR A 140 15.16 12.33 2.68
CA THR A 140 15.29 11.26 1.69
C THR A 140 15.48 9.88 2.33
N LEU A 141 14.94 9.71 3.54
CA LEU A 141 15.00 8.46 4.30
C LEU A 141 13.86 7.53 3.90
N TRP A 142 14.12 6.23 3.99
CA TRP A 142 13.11 5.19 3.88
C TRP A 142 12.12 5.24 5.05
N ARG A 143 10.84 4.97 4.76
CA ARG A 143 9.77 4.92 5.76
C ARG A 143 8.77 3.83 5.41
N THR A 144 8.20 3.23 6.44
CA THR A 144 7.07 2.32 6.30
C THR A 144 5.77 3.09 6.53
N GLN A 145 4.84 2.94 5.60
CA GLN A 145 3.47 3.45 5.70
C GLN A 145 2.53 2.27 5.93
N SER A 146 1.54 2.46 6.82
CA SER A 146 0.53 1.43 7.12
C SER A 146 -0.84 2.08 7.23
N PHE A 147 -1.80 1.56 6.49
CA PHE A 147 -3.17 2.06 6.50
C PHE A 147 -4.14 0.93 6.84
N PRO A 148 -4.97 1.09 7.89
CA PRO A 148 -6.02 0.14 8.19
C PRO A 148 -7.06 0.15 7.07
N LEU A 149 -7.60 -1.03 6.78
CA LEU A 149 -8.63 -1.24 5.76
C LEU A 149 -9.85 -1.89 6.40
N THR A 150 -11.02 -1.61 5.81
CA THR A 150 -12.29 -2.27 6.15
C THR A 150 -12.97 -2.73 4.87
N ILE A 151 -12.22 -3.44 4.03
CA ILE A 151 -12.70 -4.00 2.76
C ILE A 151 -13.09 -5.45 3.03
N SER A 152 -14.31 -5.84 2.64
CA SER A 152 -14.82 -7.17 2.92
C SER A 152 -15.70 -7.68 1.79
N ASN A 153 -15.67 -8.98 1.56
CA ASN A 153 -16.50 -9.67 0.56
C ASN A 153 -16.28 -9.20 -0.89
N GLU A 154 -15.05 -8.82 -1.26
CA GLU A 154 -14.69 -8.37 -2.62
C GLU A 154 -13.95 -9.47 -3.37
N THR A 155 -14.04 -9.54 -4.70
CA THR A 155 -13.25 -10.52 -5.48
C THR A 155 -11.99 -9.90 -6.08
N ASP A 156 -12.03 -8.61 -6.36
CA ASP A 156 -10.97 -7.87 -7.04
C ASP A 156 -10.83 -6.49 -6.41
N ILE A 157 -9.61 -6.12 -6.05
CA ILE A 157 -9.30 -4.80 -5.50
C ILE A 157 -8.01 -4.29 -6.13
N CYS A 158 -8.06 -3.08 -6.69
CA CYS A 158 -6.88 -2.35 -7.12
C CYS A 158 -6.61 -1.21 -6.13
N PHE A 159 -5.36 -1.07 -5.71
CA PHE A 159 -4.89 0.06 -4.91
C PHE A 159 -4.12 1.02 -5.80
N ARG A 160 -4.35 2.31 -5.63
CA ARG A 160 -3.54 3.38 -6.21
C ARG A 160 -2.91 4.23 -5.12
N ILE A 161 -1.60 4.44 -5.23
CA ILE A 161 -0.82 5.35 -4.38
C ILE A 161 -0.43 6.54 -5.24
N TYR A 162 -1.00 7.69 -4.94
CA TYR A 162 -0.75 8.95 -5.62
C TYR A 162 0.34 9.74 -4.90
N GLY A 163 1.23 10.38 -5.65
CA GLY A 163 2.19 11.35 -5.16
C GLY A 163 1.88 12.74 -5.69
N TYR A 164 1.89 13.76 -4.83
CA TYR A 164 1.73 15.17 -5.23
C TYR A 164 2.39 16.11 -4.22
N ASN A 165 2.26 17.43 -4.43
CA ASN A 165 3.09 18.44 -3.79
C ASN A 165 4.59 18.16 -3.99
N ALA A 166 4.98 17.69 -5.17
CA ALA A 166 6.40 17.55 -5.49
C ALA A 166 7.07 18.92 -5.54
N GLU A 167 8.31 19.00 -5.08
CA GLU A 167 9.05 20.27 -5.05
C GLU A 167 9.69 20.59 -6.41
N ALA A 168 9.86 19.59 -7.27
CA ALA A 168 10.18 19.76 -8.68
C ALA A 168 9.72 18.54 -9.50
N PRO A 169 9.44 18.71 -10.81
CA PRO A 169 9.01 17.59 -11.67
C PRO A 169 10.02 16.45 -11.79
N GLN A 170 11.32 16.71 -11.61
CA GLN A 170 12.35 15.65 -11.63
C GLN A 170 12.43 14.86 -10.32
N GLY A 171 11.67 15.27 -9.30
CA GLY A 171 11.53 14.54 -8.06
C GLY A 171 10.90 13.17 -8.29
N THR A 172 11.30 12.20 -7.46
CA THR A 172 10.83 10.82 -7.50
C THR A 172 10.22 10.45 -6.16
#